data_AF-A0A1B6J187-F1
#
_entry.id   AF-A0A1B6J187-F1
#
_cell.length_a   1.000
_cell.length_b   1.000
_cell.length_c   1.000
_cell.angle_alpha   90.00
_cell.angle_beta   90.00
_cell.angle_gamma   90.00
#
_symmetry.space_group_name_H-M   'P 1'
#
loop_
_entity.id
_entity.type
_entity.pdbx_description
1 polymer ?
#
loop_
_entity_poly.entity_id
_entity_poly.type
_entity_poly.pdbx_seq_one_letter_code
_entity_poly.pdbx_strand_id
1 'polypeptide(L)'
;ESVRDTFIHLDRELIAIEEAYAIFAKFNIKVPPEDIEKVDGLRFNFNNLITYSKEMQETLCKCQEPMKKELMEGVAEFAQEVFDFDRDFEENGPMVEGLEAREASDRVLLFQARFDELWRKYEVYSSGEKLFALQVNEYPILI
;
A
#
# COMPACT_ATOMS: atom_id res chain seq x y z
N GLU A 1 9.23 10.81 -7.00
CA GLU A 1 10.39 11.19 -6.16
C GLU A 1 10.05 10.94 -4.71
N SER A 2 10.96 10.33 -3.97
CA SER A 2 10.77 10.08 -2.54
C SER A 2 10.83 11.41 -1.78
N VAL A 3 10.05 11.57 -0.71
CA VAL A 3 10.18 12.70 0.24
C VAL A 3 11.63 12.86 0.72
N ARG A 4 12.38 11.76 0.74
CA ARG A 4 13.81 11.72 1.09
C ARG A 4 14.72 12.38 0.04
N ASP A 5 14.34 12.33 -1.24
CA ASP A 5 15.13 12.90 -2.33
C ASP A 5 15.01 14.43 -2.34
N THR A 6 13.85 14.95 -1.97
CA THR A 6 13.57 16.39 -1.88
C THR A 6 14.17 17.03 -0.63
N PHE A 7 14.53 16.24 0.39
CA PHE A 7 15.05 16.72 1.66
C PHE A 7 16.28 17.62 1.52
N ILE A 8 17.28 17.16 0.76
CA ILE A 8 18.55 17.88 0.57
C ILE A 8 18.31 19.21 -0.14
N HIS A 9 17.38 19.23 -1.10
CA HIS A 9 17.04 20.44 -1.82
C HIS A 9 16.34 21.44 -0.89
N LEU A 10 15.34 21.01 -0.12
CA LEU A 10 14.60 21.87 0.81
C LEU A 10 15.50 22.46 1.91
N ASP A 11 16.42 21.67 2.47
CA ASP A 11 17.35 22.16 3.48
C ASP A 11 18.31 23.22 2.92
N ARG A 12 18.77 23.05 1.67
CA ARG A 12 19.60 24.06 0.99
C ARG A 12 18.86 25.37 0.77
N GLU A 13 17.61 25.31 0.31
CA GLU A 13 16.79 26.51 0.11
C GLU A 13 16.53 27.24 1.44
N LEU A 14 16.24 26.48 2.50
CA LEU A 14 16.05 27.01 3.85
C LEU A 14 17.31 27.74 4.36
N ILE A 15 18.49 27.14 4.19
CA ILE A 15 19.78 27.77 4.55
C ILE A 15 19.97 29.09 3.78
N ALA A 16 19.69 29.08 2.46
CA ALA A 16 19.85 30.28 1.64
C ALA A 16 18.92 31.43 2.10
N ILE A 17 17.69 31.10 2.51
CA ILE A 17 16.74 32.07 3.07
C ILE A 17 17.26 32.64 4.40
N GLU A 18 17.70 31.78 5.32
CA GLU A 18 18.24 32.19 6.61
C GLU A 18 19.47 33.12 6.45
N GLU A 19 20.38 32.77 5.54
CA GLU A 19 21.56 33.58 5.24
C GLU A 19 21.18 34.95 4.64
N ALA A 20 20.20 34.99 3.73
CA ALA A 20 19.72 36.24 3.14
C ALA A 20 19.12 37.17 4.21
N TYR A 21 18.29 36.63 5.11
CA TYR A 21 17.69 37.41 6.19
C TYR A 21 18.71 37.85 7.24
N ALA A 22 19.74 37.05 7.50
CA ALA A 22 20.89 37.44 8.34
C ALA A 22 21.66 38.61 7.72
N ILE A 23 21.83 38.63 6.39
CA ILE A 23 22.44 39.77 5.66
C ILE A 23 21.55 41.01 5.78
N PHE A 24 20.23 40.88 5.58
CA PHE A 24 19.29 42.00 5.74
C PHE A 24 19.37 42.63 7.14
N ALA A 25 19.39 41.79 8.18
CA ALA A 25 19.57 42.24 9.56
C ALA A 25 20.92 42.96 9.76
N LYS A 26 22.02 42.39 9.23
CA LYS A 26 23.36 42.98 9.34
C LYS A 26 23.47 44.38 8.72
N PHE A 27 22.78 44.62 7.60
CA PHE A 27 22.78 45.91 6.91
C PHE A 27 21.59 46.82 7.28
N ASN A 28 20.80 46.47 8.31
CA ASN A 28 19.60 47.20 8.74
C ASN A 28 18.59 47.45 7.60
N ILE A 29 18.46 46.49 6.68
CA ILE A 29 17.46 46.54 5.62
C ILE A 29 16.08 46.27 6.26
N LYS A 30 15.12 47.17 6.02
CA LYS A 30 13.75 47.00 6.53
C LYS A 30 13.05 45.87 5.79
N VAL A 31 12.61 44.87 6.54
CA VAL A 31 11.80 43.74 6.08
C VAL A 31 10.46 43.76 6.84
N PRO A 32 9.34 43.39 6.21
CA PRO A 32 8.06 43.26 6.91
C PRO A 32 8.16 42.31 8.12
N PRO A 33 7.60 42.67 9.29
CA PRO A 33 7.63 41.81 10.48
C PRO A 33 7.05 40.41 10.24
N GLU A 34 6.01 40.32 9.40
CA GLU A 34 5.37 39.06 9.03
C GLU A 34 6.34 38.09 8.32
N ASP A 35 7.23 38.62 7.49
CA ASP A 35 8.21 37.81 6.76
C ASP A 35 9.35 37.34 7.68
N ILE A 36 9.75 38.18 8.64
CA ILE A 36 10.73 37.82 9.68
C ILE A 36 10.18 36.67 10.52
N GLU A 37 8.93 36.77 11.00
CA GLU A 37 8.28 35.73 11.80
C GLU A 37 8.17 34.40 11.04
N LYS A 38 7.84 34.44 9.74
CA LYS A 38 7.81 33.25 8.88
C LYS A 38 9.17 32.57 8.76
N VAL A 39 10.24 33.36 8.56
CA VAL A 39 11.61 32.82 8.44
C VAL A 39 12.10 32.25 9.76
N ASP A 40 11.85 32.92 10.88
CA ASP A 40 12.23 32.45 12.22
C ASP A 40 11.57 31.10 12.55
N GLY A 41 10.32 30.89 12.10
CA GLY A 41 9.61 29.62 12.28
C GLY A 41 9.97 28.50 11.29
N LEU A 42 10.63 28.82 10.18
CA LEU A 42 10.82 27.89 9.06
C LEU A 42 11.65 26.66 9.46
N ARG A 43 12.76 26.90 10.18
CA ARG A 43 13.65 25.83 10.69
C ARG A 43 12.96 24.92 11.68
N PHE A 44 12.18 25.50 12.59
CA PHE A 44 11.42 24.74 13.57
C PHE A 44 10.37 23.84 12.90
N ASN A 45 9.59 24.39 11.96
CA ASN A 45 8.58 23.63 11.23
C ASN A 45 9.18 22.52 10.37
N PHE A 46 10.31 22.79 9.70
CA PHE A 46 11.03 21.78 8.92
C PHE A 46 11.55 20.65 9.82
N ASN A 47 12.12 20.97 10.98
CA ASN A 47 12.56 19.95 11.93
C ASN A 47 11.42 19.10 12.47
N ASN A 48 10.26 19.71 12.75
CA ASN A 48 9.06 18.97 13.17
C ASN A 48 8.60 18.01 12.08
N LEU A 49 8.60 18.44 10.82
CA LEU A 49 8.25 17.60 9.68
C LEU A 49 9.20 16.38 9.56
N ILE A 50 10.51 16.59 9.73
CA ILE A 50 11.50 15.51 9.70
C ILE A 50 11.25 14.51 10.84
N THR A 51 11.01 15.01 12.06
CA THR A 51 10.73 14.17 13.22
C THR A 51 9.48 13.33 13.00
N TYR A 52 8.39 13.96 12.56
CA TYR A 52 7.15 13.25 12.24
C TYR A 52 7.34 12.20 11.14
N SER A 53 8.10 12.51 10.08
CA SER A 53 8.43 11.55 9.03
C SER A 53 9.21 10.35 9.56
N LYS A 54 10.14 10.55 10.51
CA LYS A 54 10.89 9.45 11.16
C LYS A 54 9.98 8.60 12.03
N GLU A 55 9.12 9.20 12.83
CA GLU A 55 8.14 8.49 13.68
C GLU A 55 7.17 7.64 12.86
N MET A 56 6.68 8.18 11.73
CA MET A 56 5.85 7.43 10.79
C MET A 56 6.62 6.27 10.16
N GLN A 57 7.87 6.50 9.75
CA GLN A 57 8.73 5.44 9.21
C GLN A 57 8.95 4.31 10.23
N GLU A 58 9.23 4.64 11.49
CA GLU A 58 9.38 3.66 12.56
C GLU A 58 8.09 2.87 12.81
N THR A 59 6.94 3.55 12.75
CA THR A 59 5.64 2.91 12.88
C THR A 59 5.39 1.93 11.75
N LEU A 60 5.67 2.33 10.49
CA LEU A 60 5.57 1.44 9.34
C LEU A 60 6.50 0.23 9.46
N CYS A 61 7.75 0.41 9.91
CA CYS A 61 8.66 -0.71 10.14
C CYS A 61 8.11 -1.69 11.20
N LYS A 62 7.49 -1.20 12.27
CA LYS A 62 6.86 -2.05 13.30
C LYS A 62 5.63 -2.80 12.78
N CYS A 63 4.86 -2.20 11.88
CA CYS A 63 3.68 -2.82 11.28
C CYS A 63 4.03 -3.76 10.11
N GLN A 64 5.19 -3.60 9.47
CA GLN A 64 5.56 -4.32 8.27
C GLN A 64 5.62 -5.84 8.48
N GLU A 65 6.30 -6.30 9.54
CA GLU A 65 6.40 -7.73 9.85
C GLU A 65 5.05 -8.40 10.15
N PRO A 66 4.20 -7.87 11.07
CA PRO A 66 2.91 -8.49 11.35
C PRO A 66 1.98 -8.48 10.13
N MET A 67 1.94 -7.39 9.36
CA MET A 67 1.12 -7.34 8.13
C MET A 67 1.60 -8.33 7.07
N LYS A 68 2.92 -8.48 6.90
CA LYS A 68 3.48 -9.49 6.00
C LYS A 68 3.12 -10.90 6.45
N LYS A 69 3.17 -11.17 7.76
CA LYS A 69 2.79 -12.47 8.33
C LYS A 69 1.32 -12.78 8.08
N GLU A 70 0.44 -11.84 8.39
CA GLU A 70 -1.00 -11.95 8.13
C GLU A 70 -1.29 -12.19 6.64
N LEU A 71 -0.59 -11.49 5.74
CA LEU A 71 -0.70 -11.72 4.31
C LEU A 71 -0.30 -13.15 3.93
N MET A 72 0.83 -13.66 4.43
CA MET A 72 1.30 -15.02 4.13
C MET A 72 0.34 -16.09 4.67
N GLU A 73 -0.24 -15.88 5.85
CA GLU A 73 -1.26 -16.76 6.42
C GLU A 73 -2.53 -16.76 5.56
N GLY A 74 -3.02 -15.58 5.18
CA GLY A 74 -4.18 -15.44 4.30
C GLY A 74 -3.97 -16.03 2.90
N VAL A 75 -2.77 -15.92 2.32
CA VAL A 75 -2.41 -16.57 1.04
C VAL A 75 -2.42 -18.09 1.16
N ALA A 76 -1.93 -18.63 2.28
CA ALA A 76 -1.94 -20.08 2.52
C ALA A 76 -3.38 -20.62 2.67
N GLU A 77 -4.24 -19.91 3.40
CA GLU A 77 -5.66 -20.25 3.52
C GLU A 77 -6.36 -20.15 2.16
N PHE A 78 -6.11 -19.07 1.41
CA PHE A 78 -6.66 -18.89 0.07
C PHE A 78 -6.23 -20.00 -0.89
N ALA A 79 -4.99 -20.45 -0.84
CA ALA A 79 -4.54 -21.58 -1.65
C ALA A 79 -5.36 -22.86 -1.38
N GLN A 80 -5.70 -23.10 -0.11
CA GLN A 80 -6.56 -24.21 0.29
C GLN A 80 -8.01 -24.00 -0.20
N GLU A 81 -8.55 -22.79 -0.10
CA GLU A 81 -9.89 -22.47 -0.64
C GLU A 81 -9.98 -22.73 -2.15
N VAL A 82 -8.96 -22.34 -2.91
CA VAL A 82 -8.87 -22.58 -4.35
C VAL A 82 -8.81 -24.08 -4.65
N PHE A 83 -8.01 -24.85 -3.91
CA PHE A 83 -7.95 -26.30 -4.05
C PHE A 83 -9.29 -26.98 -3.73
N ASP A 84 -9.96 -26.55 -2.66
CA ASP A 84 -11.26 -27.10 -2.28
C ASP A 84 -12.36 -26.72 -3.29
N PHE A 85 -12.29 -25.54 -3.89
CA PHE A 85 -13.17 -25.15 -5.00
C PHE A 85 -12.98 -26.04 -6.22
N ASP A 86 -11.72 -26.33 -6.60
CA ASP A 86 -11.41 -27.19 -7.75
C ASP A 86 -11.97 -28.60 -7.57
N ARG A 87 -11.68 -29.22 -6.41
CA ARG A 87 -12.23 -30.53 -6.06
C ARG A 87 -13.76 -30.55 -6.09
N ASP A 88 -14.39 -29.54 -5.51
CA ASP A 88 -15.85 -29.44 -5.47
C ASP A 88 -16.46 -29.17 -6.85
N PHE A 89 -15.74 -28.46 -7.74
CA PHE A 89 -16.16 -28.27 -9.12
C PHE A 89 -16.10 -29.59 -9.91
N GLU A 90 -15.08 -30.41 -9.69
CA GLU A 90 -14.99 -31.75 -10.31
C GLU A 90 -16.09 -32.70 -9.80
N GLU A 91 -16.33 -32.73 -8.49
CA GLU A 91 -17.27 -33.67 -7.86
C GLU A 91 -18.74 -33.24 -7.97
N ASN A 92 -19.00 -31.93 -7.86
CA ASN A 92 -20.35 -31.37 -7.71
C ASN A 92 -20.67 -30.27 -8.73
N GLY A 93 -19.79 -29.99 -9.68
CA GLY A 93 -19.98 -28.96 -10.70
C GLY A 93 -21.09 -29.25 -11.71
N PRO A 94 -21.29 -28.33 -12.66
CA PRO A 94 -22.33 -28.46 -13.68
C PRO A 94 -22.06 -29.55 -14.74
N MET A 95 -20.83 -30.09 -14.78
CA MET A 95 -20.40 -31.11 -15.75
C MET A 95 -20.65 -32.55 -15.27
N VAL A 96 -21.17 -32.74 -14.05
CA VAL A 96 -21.48 -34.07 -13.50
C VAL A 96 -22.56 -34.74 -14.37
N GLU A 97 -22.34 -36.02 -14.72
CA GLU A 97 -23.28 -36.78 -15.54
C GLU A 97 -24.60 -37.04 -14.81
N GLY A 98 -25.70 -37.11 -15.57
CA GLY A 98 -27.03 -37.44 -15.03
C GLY A 98 -27.81 -36.27 -14.41
N LEU A 99 -27.33 -35.03 -14.58
CA LEU A 99 -28.05 -33.83 -14.16
C LEU A 99 -29.18 -33.45 -15.12
N GLU A 100 -30.30 -33.03 -14.55
CA GLU A 100 -31.34 -32.33 -15.31
C GLU A 100 -30.83 -30.96 -15.79
N ALA A 101 -31.28 -30.52 -16.97
CA ALA A 101 -30.80 -29.27 -17.57
C ALA A 101 -30.96 -28.04 -16.65
N ARG A 102 -32.05 -28.00 -15.87
CA ARG A 102 -32.28 -26.94 -14.89
C ARG A 102 -31.26 -26.97 -13.75
N GLU A 103 -30.97 -28.14 -13.22
CA GLU A 103 -30.00 -28.32 -12.13
C GLU A 103 -28.59 -27.97 -12.58
N ALA A 104 -28.20 -28.38 -13.80
CA ALA A 104 -26.91 -27.98 -14.38
C ALA A 104 -26.80 -26.46 -14.51
N SER A 105 -27.86 -25.77 -14.97
CA SER A 105 -27.90 -24.31 -15.06
C SER A 105 -27.76 -23.64 -13.69
N ASP A 106 -28.43 -24.14 -12.66
CA ASP A 106 -28.33 -23.61 -11.30
C ASP A 106 -26.90 -23.77 -10.75
N ARG A 107 -26.25 -24.91 -11.01
CA ARG A 107 -24.86 -25.17 -10.64
C ARG A 107 -23.88 -24.23 -11.35
N VAL A 108 -24.08 -23.94 -12.65
CA VAL A 108 -23.25 -22.96 -13.37
C VAL A 108 -23.27 -21.60 -12.66
N LEU A 109 -24.46 -21.09 -12.35
CA LEU A 109 -24.60 -19.78 -11.68
C LEU A 109 -23.95 -19.76 -10.30
N LEU A 110 -24.11 -20.84 -9.53
CA LEU A 110 -23.50 -20.98 -8.22
C LEU A 110 -21.97 -20.96 -8.28
N PHE A 111 -21.38 -21.79 -9.15
CA PHE A 111 -19.93 -21.90 -9.27
C PHE A 111 -19.32 -20.64 -9.90
N GLN A 112 -20.04 -19.95 -10.79
CA GLN A 112 -19.61 -18.64 -11.29
C GLN A 112 -19.51 -17.60 -10.18
N ALA A 113 -20.53 -17.49 -9.31
CA ALA A 113 -20.51 -16.53 -8.22
C ALA A 113 -19.37 -16.80 -7.22
N ARG A 114 -19.09 -18.07 -6.94
CA ARG A 114 -17.96 -18.49 -6.10
C ARG A 114 -16.61 -18.21 -6.76
N PHE A 115 -16.50 -18.43 -8.07
CA PHE A 115 -15.31 -18.09 -8.83
C PHE A 115 -15.01 -16.59 -8.77
N ASP A 116 -16.02 -15.74 -8.99
CA ASP A 116 -15.88 -14.29 -8.95
C ASP A 116 -15.38 -13.81 -7.56
N GLU A 117 -15.82 -14.47 -6.48
CA GLU A 117 -15.32 -14.20 -5.13
C GLU A 117 -13.84 -14.58 -4.98
N LEU A 118 -13.44 -15.77 -5.44
CA LEU A 118 -12.05 -16.22 -5.43
C LEU A 118 -11.16 -15.31 -6.28
N TRP A 119 -11.63 -14.87 -7.44
CA TRP A 119 -10.90 -13.93 -8.30
C TRP A 119 -10.62 -12.60 -7.59
N ARG A 120 -11.63 -12.02 -6.93
CA ARG A 120 -11.45 -10.79 -6.16
C ARG A 120 -10.44 -10.97 -5.01
N LYS A 121 -10.47 -12.12 -4.32
CA LYS A 121 -9.47 -12.44 -3.28
C LYS A 121 -8.07 -12.56 -3.90
N TYR A 122 -7.93 -13.22 -5.05
CA TYR A 122 -6.67 -13.32 -5.78
C TYR A 122 -6.09 -11.95 -6.14
N GLU A 123 -6.89 -11.01 -6.62
CA GLU A 123 -6.43 -9.65 -6.92
C GLU A 123 -5.88 -8.93 -5.66
N VAL A 124 -6.57 -9.08 -4.53
CA VAL A 124 -6.13 -8.49 -3.26
C VAL A 124 -4.82 -9.11 -2.79
N TYR A 125 -4.73 -10.44 -2.77
CA TYR A 125 -3.53 -11.16 -2.31
C TYR A 125 -2.34 -10.92 -3.23
N SER A 126 -2.51 -11.02 -4.55
CA SER A 126 -1.43 -10.77 -5.51
C SER A 126 -0.93 -9.31 -5.48
N SER A 127 -1.83 -8.36 -5.22
CA SER A 127 -1.44 -6.96 -4.96
C SER A 127 -0.63 -6.84 -3.66
N GLY A 128 -1.03 -7.54 -2.60
CA GLY A 128 -0.29 -7.61 -1.35
C GLY A 128 1.10 -8.22 -1.52
N GLU A 129 1.21 -9.35 -2.21
CA GLU A 129 2.48 -10.01 -2.50
C GLU A 129 3.43 -9.09 -3.26
N LYS A 130 2.93 -8.38 -4.29
CA LYS A 130 3.69 -7.35 -5.01
C LYS A 130 4.13 -6.20 -4.10
N LEU A 131 3.26 -5.71 -3.23
CA LEU A 131 3.57 -4.63 -2.28
C LEU A 131 4.73 -5.00 -1.36
N PHE A 132 4.79 -6.25 -0.90
CA PHE A 132 5.87 -6.77 -0.07
C PHE A 132 7.05 -7.36 -0.85
N ALA A 133 7.06 -7.21 -2.18
CA ALA A 133 8.06 -7.77 -3.08
C ALA A 133 8.26 -9.30 -2.93
N LEU A 134 7.16 -10.01 -2.69
CA LEU A 134 7.10 -11.47 -2.66
C LEU A 134 6.84 -12.01 -4.07
N GLN A 135 7.18 -13.28 -4.28
CA GLN A 135 6.74 -14.00 -5.48
C GLN A 135 5.22 -14.12 -5.44
N VAL A 136 4.55 -13.72 -6.53
CA VAL A 136 3.10 -13.86 -6.66
C VAL A 136 2.77 -15.33 -6.89
N ASN A 137 1.86 -15.89 -6.10
CA ASN A 137 1.39 -17.25 -6.30
C ASN A 137 0.46 -17.30 -7.52
N GLU A 138 0.59 -18.34 -8.33
CA GLU A 138 -0.25 -18.57 -9.50
C GLU A 138 -1.21 -19.74 -9.24
N TYR A 139 -2.46 -19.57 -9.64
CA TYR A 139 -3.52 -20.56 -9.47
C TYR A 139 -4.12 -20.85 -10.84
N PRO A 140 -3.69 -21.93 -11.53
CA PRO A 140 -4.08 -22.20 -12.92
C PRO A 140 -5.59 -22.26 -13.17
N ILE A 141 -6.39 -22.63 -12.16
CA ILE A 141 -7.85 -22.71 -12.29
C ILE A 141 -8.52 -21.33 -12.28
N LEU A 142 -7.81 -20.28 -11.82
CA LEU A 142 -8.30 -18.91 -11.78
C LEU A 142 -7.79 -18.06 -12.96
N ILE A 143 -6.81 -18.53 -13.75
CA ILE A 143 -6.09 -17.76 -14.78
C ILE A 143 -6.42 -18.26 -16.19
#